data_AF-A0A7C0YM78-F1
#
_entry.id   AF-A0A7C0YM78-F1
#
_cell.length_a   1.000
_cell.length_b   1.000
_cell.length_c   1.000
_cell.angle_alpha   90.00
_cell.angle_beta   90.00
_cell.angle_gamma   90.00
#
_symmetry.space_group_name_H-M   'P 1'
#
loop_
_entity.id
_entity.type
_entity.pdbx_description
1 polymer ?
#
loop_
_entity_poly.entity_id
_entity_poly.type
_entity_poly.pdbx_seq_one_letter_code
_entity_poly.pdbx_strand_id
1 'polypeptide(L)'
;FTGSPAYFKHVISATTGLLKKTDLSPGDFDYAVFHQPNGKFPRTAAKNLGFTKEQIERGLLVERIGNTYSGATMLGLARVLDEAKPGDRILVTAFGSGAGSDSFSITVTEGILEKRGRSPTVEDYIREKKYVDYGTYVKLRRKIVVPS
;
A
#
# COMPACT_ATOMS: atom_id res chain seq x y z
N PHE A 1 8.26 12.01 16.47
CA PHE A 1 8.15 11.34 15.15
C PHE A 1 8.73 9.94 15.32
N THR A 2 7.90 8.91 15.40
CA THR A 2 8.35 7.50 15.44
C THR A 2 8.86 7.14 14.05
N GLY A 3 10.09 7.56 13.74
CA GLY A 3 10.66 7.60 12.39
C GLY A 3 10.97 6.22 11.79
N SER A 4 11.93 6.18 10.86
CA SER A 4 12.37 4.98 10.13
C SER A 4 12.52 3.71 11.00
N PRO A 5 13.09 3.74 12.22
CA PRO A 5 13.25 2.54 13.03
C PRO A 5 11.93 1.88 13.41
N ALA A 6 10.89 2.66 13.71
CA ALA A 6 9.59 2.12 14.12
C ALA A 6 8.88 1.44 12.94
N TYR A 7 8.89 2.06 11.76
CA TYR A 7 8.30 1.48 10.56
C TYR A 7 8.91 0.10 10.24
N PHE A 8 10.24 0.04 10.10
CA PHE A 8 10.90 -1.21 9.71
C PHE A 8 10.75 -2.29 10.78
N LYS A 9 10.89 -1.94 12.06
CA LYS A 9 10.70 -2.90 13.16
C LYS A 9 9.32 -3.58 13.07
N HIS A 10 8.24 -2.81 13.02
CA HIS A 10 6.89 -3.38 13.11
C HIS A 10 6.47 -4.07 11.81
N VAL A 11 6.76 -3.47 10.65
CA VAL A 11 6.42 -4.07 9.34
C VAL A 11 7.17 -5.39 9.11
N ILE A 12 8.47 -5.43 9.41
CA ILE A 12 9.27 -6.65 9.24
C ILE A 12 8.81 -7.70 10.26
N SER A 13 8.66 -7.34 11.54
CA SER A 13 8.22 -8.30 12.57
C SER A 13 6.84 -8.89 12.29
N ALA A 14 5.85 -8.07 11.90
CA ALA A 14 4.51 -8.55 11.56
C ALA A 14 4.53 -9.47 10.33
N THR A 15 5.26 -9.08 9.28
CA THR A 15 5.37 -9.90 8.06
C THR A 15 6.07 -11.22 8.35
N THR A 16 7.22 -11.21 9.04
CA THR A 16 7.93 -12.42 9.44
C THR A 16 7.08 -13.32 10.34
N GLY A 17 6.31 -12.73 11.27
CA GLY A 17 5.39 -13.45 12.12
C GLY A 17 4.29 -14.17 11.34
N LEU A 18 3.70 -13.49 10.35
CA LEU A 18 2.73 -14.09 9.43
C LEU A 18 3.35 -15.25 8.64
N LEU A 19 4.47 -15.00 7.96
CA LEU A 19 5.18 -16.00 7.14
C LEU A 19 5.48 -17.28 7.94
N LYS A 20 6.00 -17.14 9.16
CA LYS A 20 6.24 -18.27 10.08
C LYS A 20 4.95 -18.99 10.47
N LYS A 21 3.89 -18.25 10.82
CA LYS A 21 2.61 -18.83 11.24
C LYS A 21 1.93 -19.62 10.12
N THR A 22 2.13 -19.21 8.88
CA THR A 22 1.50 -19.83 7.70
C THR A 22 2.41 -20.83 6.98
N ASP A 23 3.65 -21.00 7.43
CA ASP A 23 4.70 -21.78 6.74
C ASP A 23 4.86 -21.36 5.27
N LEU A 24 4.96 -20.06 5.04
CA LEU A 24 5.13 -19.46 3.72
C LEU A 24 6.44 -18.69 3.63
N SER A 25 6.94 -18.56 2.41
CA SER A 25 8.07 -17.74 2.03
C SER A 25 7.61 -16.56 1.15
N PRO A 26 8.43 -15.51 0.97
CA PRO A 26 8.13 -14.43 0.04
C PRO A 26 7.86 -14.90 -1.40
N GLY A 27 8.44 -16.03 -1.82
CA GLY A 27 8.26 -16.60 -3.15
C GLY A 27 6.87 -17.19 -3.40
N ASP A 28 6.09 -17.44 -2.34
CA ASP A 28 4.74 -18.00 -2.41
C ASP A 28 3.66 -16.94 -2.66
N PHE A 29 4.05 -15.67 -2.84
CA PHE A 29 3.14 -14.56 -3.07
C PHE A 29 3.34 -13.96 -4.45
N ASP A 30 2.26 -13.74 -5.18
CA ASP A 30 2.29 -13.05 -6.48
C ASP A 30 2.44 -11.54 -6.31
N TYR A 31 1.90 -11.00 -5.21
CA TYR A 31 1.98 -9.57 -4.90
C TYR A 31 2.25 -9.30 -3.41
N ALA A 32 2.85 -8.15 -3.12
CA ALA A 32 3.03 -7.66 -1.77
C ALA A 32 2.74 -6.15 -1.67
N VAL A 33 1.95 -5.76 -0.67
CA VAL A 33 1.57 -4.37 -0.41
C VAL A 33 1.98 -3.99 1.01
N PHE A 34 3.00 -3.15 1.13
CA PHE A 34 3.42 -2.58 2.40
C PHE A 34 2.85 -1.17 2.57
N HIS A 35 2.72 -0.68 3.81
CA HIS A 35 2.41 0.74 4.07
C HIS A 35 3.44 1.67 3.40
N GLN A 36 2.99 2.82 2.89
CA GLN A 36 3.75 3.60 1.92
C GLN A 36 3.92 5.06 2.35
N PRO A 37 4.74 5.36 3.37
CA PRO A 37 4.96 6.74 3.79
C PRO A 37 5.73 7.57 2.75
N ASN A 38 6.49 6.90 1.89
CA ASN A 38 7.21 7.42 0.71
C ASN A 38 7.57 6.22 -0.19
N GLY A 39 8.16 6.46 -1.37
CA GLY A 39 8.55 5.38 -2.29
C GLY A 39 9.69 4.47 -1.79
N LYS A 40 10.59 4.98 -0.94
CA LYS A 40 11.79 4.25 -0.50
C LYS A 40 11.49 3.16 0.54
N PHE A 41 10.63 3.46 1.51
CA PHE A 41 10.35 2.60 2.65
C PHE A 41 9.72 1.24 2.31
N PRO A 42 8.62 1.17 1.52
CA PRO A 42 8.04 -0.11 1.12
C PRO A 42 9.02 -0.92 0.28
N ARG A 43 9.78 -0.29 -0.63
CA ARG A 43 10.83 -0.97 -1.42
C ARG A 43 11.93 -1.56 -0.54
N THR A 44 12.35 -0.84 0.50
CA THR A 44 13.38 -1.30 1.45
C THR A 44 12.85 -2.43 2.34
N ALA A 45 11.61 -2.33 2.84
CA ALA A 45 10.98 -3.38 3.63
C ALA A 45 10.82 -4.67 2.81
N ALA A 46 10.32 -4.55 1.57
CA ALA A 46 10.20 -5.65 0.62
C ALA A 46 11.55 -6.36 0.41
N LYS A 47 12.60 -5.59 0.08
CA LYS A 47 13.95 -6.13 -0.10
C LYS A 47 14.47 -6.86 1.14
N ASN A 48 14.30 -6.29 2.34
CA ASN A 48 14.73 -6.90 3.59
C ASN A 48 13.99 -8.20 3.91
N LEU A 49 12.74 -8.31 3.47
CA LEU A 49 11.90 -9.48 3.66
C LEU A 49 12.08 -10.54 2.56
N GLY A 50 12.80 -10.23 1.47
CA GLY A 50 13.04 -11.15 0.36
C GLY A 50 12.03 -11.07 -0.79
N PHE A 51 11.18 -10.03 -0.83
CA PHE A 51 10.28 -9.78 -1.95
C PHE A 51 11.01 -9.07 -3.11
N THR A 52 10.61 -9.39 -4.33
CA THR A 52 11.13 -8.78 -5.56
C THR A 52 10.47 -7.42 -5.83
N LYS A 53 11.03 -6.67 -6.79
CA LYS A 53 10.44 -5.40 -7.21
C LYS A 53 9.09 -5.63 -7.89
N GLU A 54 8.99 -6.67 -8.70
CA GLU A 54 7.82 -7.03 -9.50
C GLU A 54 6.60 -7.29 -8.61
N GLN A 55 6.80 -8.00 -7.49
CA GLN A 55 5.74 -8.31 -6.51
C GLN A 55 5.14 -7.05 -5.88
N ILE A 56 5.91 -5.96 -5.73
CA ILE A 56 5.45 -4.74 -5.03
C ILE A 56 5.03 -3.60 -5.96
N GLU A 57 5.53 -3.58 -7.19
CA GLU A 57 5.40 -2.42 -8.09
C GLU A 57 3.93 -2.06 -8.33
N ARG A 58 3.07 -3.08 -8.48
CA ARG A 58 1.65 -2.90 -8.75
C ARG A 58 0.91 -2.16 -7.64
N GLY A 59 1.23 -2.48 -6.39
CA GLY A 59 0.60 -1.89 -5.22
C GLY A 59 1.21 -0.55 -4.80
N LEU A 60 2.33 -0.12 -5.39
CA LEU A 60 3.08 1.06 -4.97
C LEU A 60 2.50 2.35 -5.57
N LEU A 61 1.68 3.05 -4.80
CA LEU A 61 0.91 4.22 -5.27
C LEU A 61 1.38 5.56 -4.70
N VAL A 62 2.22 5.54 -3.65
CA VAL A 62 2.70 6.77 -2.99
C VAL A 62 3.39 7.76 -3.93
N GLU A 63 4.04 7.28 -4.99
CA GLU A 63 4.70 8.14 -5.99
C GLU A 63 3.69 8.88 -6.89
N ARG A 64 2.43 8.43 -6.91
CA ARG A 64 1.35 9.00 -7.76
C ARG A 64 0.29 9.76 -6.97
N ILE A 65 -0.01 9.32 -5.74
CA ILE A 65 -1.10 9.85 -4.90
C ILE A 65 -0.57 10.50 -3.61
N GLY A 66 0.65 10.19 -3.19
CA GLY A 66 1.18 10.55 -1.88
C GLY A 66 0.73 9.60 -0.77
N ASN A 67 1.07 9.95 0.47
CA ASN A 67 0.74 9.12 1.64
C ASN A 67 -0.69 9.42 2.12
N THR A 68 -1.60 8.46 1.92
CA THR A 68 -3.01 8.53 2.38
C THR A 68 -3.23 7.91 3.76
N TYR A 69 -2.17 7.76 4.55
CA TYR A 69 -2.19 7.27 5.93
C TYR A 69 -2.86 5.89 6.00
N SER A 70 -3.95 5.73 6.76
CA SER A 70 -4.69 4.49 6.90
C SER A 70 -5.22 3.95 5.57
N GLY A 71 -5.40 4.82 4.56
CA GLY A 71 -5.80 4.42 3.21
C GLY A 71 -4.68 3.86 2.35
N ALA A 72 -3.40 4.02 2.72
CA ALA A 72 -2.28 3.75 1.81
C ALA A 72 -2.19 2.27 1.44
N THR A 73 -2.28 1.39 2.43
CA THR A 73 -2.23 -0.06 2.22
C THR A 73 -3.49 -0.58 1.53
N MET A 74 -4.66 0.01 1.84
CA MET A 74 -5.94 -0.39 1.22
C MET A 74 -6.00 0.01 -0.25
N LEU A 75 -5.51 1.19 -0.62
CA LEU A 75 -5.41 1.61 -2.03
C LEU A 75 -4.44 0.72 -2.82
N GLY A 76 -3.30 0.36 -2.22
CA GLY A 76 -2.37 -0.59 -2.84
C GLY A 76 -3.00 -1.96 -3.07
N LEU A 77 -3.74 -2.48 -2.08
CA LEU A 77 -4.49 -3.74 -2.23
C LEU A 77 -5.56 -3.64 -3.31
N ALA A 78 -6.37 -2.58 -3.31
CA ALA A 78 -7.39 -2.37 -4.34
C ALA A 78 -6.77 -2.34 -5.75
N ARG A 79 -5.63 -1.66 -5.92
CA ARG A 79 -4.91 -1.60 -7.19
C ARG A 79 -4.40 -2.96 -7.64
N VAL A 80 -3.97 -3.82 -6.72
CA VAL A 80 -3.60 -5.20 -7.04
C VAL A 80 -4.82 -6.00 -7.46
N LEU A 81 -5.93 -5.90 -6.72
CA LEU A 81 -7.18 -6.62 -7.01
C LEU A 81 -7.82 -6.23 -8.35
N ASP A 82 -7.58 -5.01 -8.83
CA ASP A 82 -7.99 -4.59 -10.18
C ASP A 82 -7.44 -5.52 -11.28
N GLU A 83 -6.32 -6.24 -11.06
CA GLU A 83 -5.66 -7.07 -12.08
C GLU A 83 -5.28 -8.49 -11.64
N ALA A 84 -5.34 -8.81 -10.35
CA ALA A 84 -5.00 -10.15 -9.84
C ALA A 84 -5.88 -11.27 -10.42
N LYS A 85 -5.37 -12.48 -10.51
CA LYS A 85 -6.08 -13.64 -11.05
C LYS A 85 -6.55 -14.55 -9.92
N PRO A 86 -7.62 -15.35 -10.13
CA PRO A 86 -7.93 -16.44 -9.21
C PRO A 86 -6.70 -17.31 -8.95
N GLY A 87 -6.48 -17.66 -7.69
CA GLY A 87 -5.29 -18.39 -7.24
C GLY A 87 -4.15 -17.49 -6.77
N ASP A 88 -4.07 -16.24 -7.23
CA ASP A 88 -3.00 -15.33 -6.81
C ASP A 88 -3.03 -15.11 -5.30
N ARG A 89 -1.85 -15.08 -4.68
CA ARG A 89 -1.66 -14.80 -3.26
C ARG A 89 -1.04 -13.43 -3.04
N ILE A 90 -1.66 -12.64 -2.16
CA ILE A 90 -1.30 -11.25 -1.90
C ILE A 90 -0.92 -11.10 -0.42
N LEU A 91 0.30 -10.62 -0.17
CA LEU A 91 0.72 -10.16 1.14
C LEU A 91 0.27 -8.71 1.31
N VAL A 92 -0.30 -8.38 2.47
CA VAL A 92 -0.65 -7.00 2.83
C VAL A 92 -0.15 -6.71 4.23
N THR A 93 0.73 -5.72 4.40
CA THR A 93 1.24 -5.30 5.71
C THR A 93 1.03 -3.80 5.93
N ALA A 94 0.13 -3.46 6.86
CA ALA A 94 -0.16 -2.09 7.27
C ALA A 94 0.75 -1.62 8.42
N PHE A 95 0.87 -0.30 8.62
CA PHE A 95 1.62 0.27 9.74
C PHE A 95 0.91 1.50 10.30
N GLY A 96 0.85 1.61 11.63
CA GLY A 96 0.39 2.79 12.35
C GLY A 96 1.44 3.26 13.36
N SER A 97 1.72 4.56 13.40
CA SER A 97 2.64 5.16 14.38
C SER A 97 2.04 5.14 15.80
N GLY A 98 2.85 4.79 16.80
CA GLY A 98 2.39 4.57 18.18
C GLY A 98 3.08 3.42 18.94
N ALA A 99 3.40 2.24 18.36
CA ALA A 99 3.28 1.77 16.99
C ALA A 99 2.82 0.31 16.89
N GLY A 100 2.25 -0.05 15.73
CA GLY A 100 1.74 -1.39 15.44
C GLY A 100 1.72 -1.67 13.93
N SER A 101 1.59 -2.95 13.58
CA SER A 101 1.52 -3.41 12.20
C SER A 101 0.69 -4.67 12.11
N ASP A 102 -0.17 -4.74 11.09
CA ASP A 102 -1.04 -5.87 10.82
C ASP A 102 -0.65 -6.48 9.46
N SER A 103 -0.44 -7.78 9.42
CA SER A 103 -0.08 -8.53 8.20
C SER A 103 -1.16 -9.54 7.85
N PHE A 104 -1.54 -9.58 6.58
CA PHE A 104 -2.56 -10.45 6.03
C PHE A 104 -2.00 -11.24 4.84
N SER A 105 -2.41 -12.50 4.71
CA SER A 105 -2.25 -13.32 3.50
C SER A 105 -3.62 -13.52 2.90
N ILE A 106 -3.81 -13.06 1.66
CA ILE A 106 -5.09 -13.09 0.96
C ILE A 106 -4.92 -13.97 -0.28
N THR A 107 -5.79 -14.95 -0.47
CA THR A 107 -5.86 -15.72 -1.72
C THR A 107 -7.06 -15.25 -2.53
N VAL A 108 -6.81 -14.87 -3.78
CA VAL A 108 -7.83 -14.41 -4.71
C VAL A 108 -8.65 -15.60 -5.18
N THR A 109 -9.97 -15.45 -5.18
CA THR A 109 -10.92 -16.51 -5.58
C THR A 109 -11.59 -16.16 -6.90
N GLU A 110 -12.21 -17.15 -7.55
CA GLU A 110 -12.91 -17.02 -8.85
C GLU A 110 -13.92 -15.86 -8.90
N GLY A 111 -14.56 -15.55 -7.77
CA GLY A 111 -15.52 -14.46 -7.67
C GLY A 111 -14.94 -13.07 -8.00
N ILE A 112 -13.61 -12.93 -8.10
CA ILE A 112 -12.98 -11.68 -8.59
C ILE A 112 -13.36 -11.38 -10.03
N LEU A 113 -13.53 -12.41 -10.88
CA LEU A 113 -13.82 -12.24 -12.31
C LEU A 113 -15.17 -11.56 -12.54
N GLU A 114 -16.17 -11.94 -11.74
CA GLU A 114 -17.51 -11.33 -11.80
C GLU A 114 -17.60 -9.96 -11.11
N LYS A 115 -16.75 -9.72 -10.12
CA LYS A 115 -16.76 -8.48 -9.33
C LYS A 115 -15.94 -7.36 -9.99
N ARG A 116 -14.91 -7.72 -10.76
CA ARG A 116 -14.10 -6.77 -11.52
C ARG A 116 -14.97 -6.00 -12.52
N GLY A 117 -14.75 -4.69 -12.61
CA GLY A 117 -15.50 -3.81 -13.52
C GLY A 117 -16.87 -3.34 -13.01
N ARG A 118 -17.31 -3.78 -11.82
CA ARG A 118 -18.52 -3.22 -11.16
C ARG A 118 -18.34 -1.80 -10.61
N SER A 119 -17.10 -1.33 -10.56
CA SER A 119 -16.72 0.02 -10.16
C SER A 119 -15.50 0.47 -10.98
N PRO A 120 -15.25 1.79 -11.10
CA PRO A 120 -14.00 2.30 -11.66
C PRO A 120 -12.79 1.72 -10.92
N THR A 121 -11.72 1.47 -11.67
CA THR A 121 -10.45 0.98 -11.12
C THR A 121 -9.72 2.09 -10.35
N VAL A 122 -8.73 1.72 -9.55
CA VAL A 122 -7.85 2.71 -8.91
C VAL A 122 -7.14 3.56 -9.97
N GLU A 123 -6.80 2.98 -11.12
CA GLU A 123 -6.17 3.70 -12.23
C GLU A 123 -7.09 4.78 -12.83
N ASP A 124 -8.38 4.49 -12.97
CA ASP A 124 -9.37 5.46 -13.47
C ASP A 124 -9.43 6.68 -12.56
N TYR A 125 -9.50 6.47 -11.24
CA TYR A 125 -9.47 7.57 -10.27
C TYR A 125 -8.16 8.37 -10.28
N ILE A 126 -7.00 7.74 -10.52
CA ILE A 126 -5.73 8.48 -10.60
C ILE A 126 -5.66 9.34 -11.88
N ARG A 127 -6.26 8.88 -12.98
CA ARG A 127 -6.30 9.60 -14.24
C ARG A 127 -7.24 10.80 -14.18
N GLU A 128 -8.34 10.68 -13.44
CA GLU A 128 -9.30 11.76 -13.21
C GLU A 128 -8.75 12.76 -12.18
N LYS A 129 -7.83 13.62 -12.60
CA LYS A 129 -7.22 14.64 -11.73
C LYS A 129 -7.10 16.00 -12.40
N LYS A 130 -7.04 17.04 -11.57
CA LYS A 130 -6.69 18.40 -11.96
C LYS A 130 -5.46 18.85 -11.20
N TYR A 131 -4.46 19.32 -11.94
CA TYR A 131 -3.30 19.96 -11.33
C TYR A 131 -3.68 21.34 -10.82
N VAL A 132 -3.13 21.71 -9.66
CA VAL A 132 -3.30 23.02 -9.04
C VAL A 132 -1.95 23.56 -8.62
N ASP A 133 -1.78 24.88 -8.67
CA ASP A 133 -0.61 25.55 -8.12
C ASP A 133 -0.61 25.52 -6.59
N TYR A 134 0.53 25.91 -5.99
CA TYR A 134 0.69 25.91 -4.54
C TYR A 134 -0.27 26.86 -3.83
N GLY A 135 -0.55 28.04 -4.39
CA GLY A 135 -1.48 29.04 -3.85
C GLY A 135 -2.89 28.48 -3.77
N THR A 136 -3.36 27.86 -4.85
CA THR A 136 -4.64 27.15 -4.91
C THR A 136 -4.67 26.00 -3.90
N TYR A 137 -3.60 25.20 -3.79
CA TYR A 137 -3.50 24.11 -2.81
C TYR A 137 -3.62 24.61 -1.37
N VAL A 138 -2.84 25.62 -0.96
CA VAL A 138 -2.88 26.12 0.43
C VAL A 138 -4.22 26.77 0.77
N LYS A 139 -4.87 27.40 -0.21
CA LYS A 139 -6.25 27.90 -0.09
C LYS A 139 -7.23 26.75 0.15
N LEU A 140 -7.24 25.73 -0.70
CA LEU A 140 -8.12 24.56 -0.58
C LEU A 140 -7.91 23.78 0.73
N ARG A 141 -6.65 23.70 1.18
CA ARG A 141 -6.28 23.04 2.45
C ARG A 141 -6.42 23.92 3.68
N ARG A 142 -6.90 25.16 3.53
CA ARG A 142 -7.09 26.15 4.62
C ARG A 142 -5.80 26.37 5.44
N LYS A 143 -4.65 26.46 4.75
CA LYS A 143 -3.33 26.72 5.34
C LYS A 143 -2.94 28.21 5.34
N ILE A 144 -3.76 29.07 4.73
CA ILE A 144 -3.53 30.52 4.74
C ILE A 144 -4.03 31.07 6.07
N VAL A 145 -3.11 31.58 6.89
CA VAL A 145 -3.46 32.35 8.09
C VAL A 145 -3.68 33.79 7.63
N VAL A 146 -4.92 34.26 7.70
CA VAL A 146 -5.24 35.68 7.49
C VAL A 146 -5.16 36.34 8.87
N PRO A 147 -4.28 37.33 9.08
CA PRO A 147 -4.26 38.10 10.32
C PRO A 147 -5.64 38.75 10.53
N SER A 148 -6.18 38.62 11.73
CA SER A 148 -7.38 39.33 12.19
C SER A 148 -7.11 40.82 12.36
#